data_AF-E7QZG2-F1
#
_entry.id   AF-E7QZG2-F1
#
_cell.length_a   1.000
_cell.length_b   1.000
_cell.length_c   1.000
_cell.angle_alpha   90.00
_cell.angle_beta   90.00
_cell.angle_gamma   90.00
#
_symmetry.space_group_name_H-M   'P 1'
#
loop_
_entity.id
_entity.type
_entity.pdbx_description
1 polymer ?
#
loop_
_entity_poly.entity_id
_entity_poly.type
_entity_poly.pdbx_seq_one_letter_code
_entity_poly.pdbx_strand_id
1 'polypeptide(L)' 'MSTELEQRSVQESDSAERPRGYLVGSASDGIERELEHDDFDPIGTLTLIFVYFMILVSMWVFMYFVEFLGRGITVVG' A
#
# COMPACT_ATOMS: atom_id res chain seq x y z
N MET A 1 47.70 43.99 -13.88
CA MET A 1 46.71 43.52 -14.89
C MET A 1 47.02 42.05 -15.07
N SER A 2 46.57 41.29 -14.07
CA SER A 2 47.20 40.08 -13.59
C SER A 2 46.07 39.20 -13.05
N THR A 3 46.25 37.88 -13.11
CA THR A 3 45.65 36.86 -12.23
C THR A 3 44.16 36.50 -12.34
N GLU A 4 43.26 37.34 -12.88
CA GLU A 4 41.80 37.01 -12.83
C GLU A 4 41.24 36.20 -14.01
N LEU A 5 41.87 36.23 -15.19
CA LEU A 5 41.35 35.52 -16.38
C LEU A 5 41.82 34.06 -16.48
N GLU A 6 42.93 33.69 -15.83
CA GLU A 6 43.47 32.32 -15.84
C GLU A 6 42.68 31.38 -14.91
N GLN A 7 42.17 31.88 -13.78
CA GLN A 7 41.44 31.05 -12.81
C GLN A 7 40.04 30.61 -13.30
N ARG A 8 39.40 31.36 -14.20
CA ARG A 8 38.10 30.97 -14.76
C ARG A 8 38.19 29.85 -15.80
N SER A 9 39.34 29.68 -16.46
CA SER A 9 39.50 28.67 -17.51
C SER A 9 39.81 27.27 -16.97
N VAL A 10 40.42 27.16 -15.79
CA VAL A 10 40.82 25.86 -15.21
C VAL A 10 39.68 25.19 -14.44
N GLN A 11 38.66 25.96 -14.02
CA GLN A 11 37.54 25.43 -13.24
C GLN A 11 36.39 24.90 -14.12
N GLU A 12 36.29 25.33 -15.38
CA GLU A 12 35.18 24.96 -16.27
C GLU A 12 35.43 23.69 -17.09
N SER A 13 36.70 23.28 -17.28
CA SER A 13 37.03 22.16 -18.17
C SER A 13 36.99 20.76 -17.55
N ASP A 14 36.92 20.62 -16.22
CA ASP A 14 36.93 19.29 -15.55
C ASP A 14 35.54 18.84 -15.04
N SER A 15 34.51 19.65 -15.24
CA SER A 15 33.15 19.36 -14.74
C SER A 15 32.23 18.69 -15.76
N ALA A 16 32.63 18.64 -17.04
CA ALA A 16 31.75 18.22 -18.14
C ALA A 16 31.88 16.74 -18.56
N GLU A 17 32.94 16.04 -18.17
CA GLU A 17 33.29 14.71 -18.75
C GLU A 17 33.20 13.54 -17.74
N ARG A 18 32.31 13.61 -16.74
CA ARG A 18 32.06 12.42 -15.89
C ARG A 18 30.76 11.76 -16.32
N PRO A 19 30.80 10.66 -17.11
CA PRO A 19 29.59 9.93 -17.48
C PRO A 19 28.92 9.46 -16.19
N ARG A 20 27.68 9.92 -15.96
CA ARG A 20 26.84 9.50 -14.84
C ARG A 20 26.38 8.06 -15.09
N GLY A 21 27.32 7.14 -14.89
CA GLY A 21 27.10 5.71 -14.90
C GLY A 21 26.14 5.34 -13.78
N TYR A 22 25.06 4.70 -14.18
CA TYR A 22 24.05 4.06 -13.35
C TYR A 22 24.74 3.10 -12.35
N LEU A 23 24.94 3.57 -11.12
CA LEU A 23 25.39 2.73 -10.02
C LEU A 23 24.22 1.81 -9.63
N VAL A 24 24.12 0.66 -10.29
CA VAL A 24 23.36 -0.49 -9.79
C VAL A 24 24.12 -1.03 -8.59
N GLY A 25 23.74 -0.57 -7.40
CA GLY A 25 24.52 -0.91 -6.20
C GLY A 25 24.10 -0.20 -4.93
N SER A 26 22.79 -0.15 -4.66
CA SER A 26 22.27 -0.33 -3.32
C SER A 26 20.79 -0.63 -3.51
N ALA A 27 20.43 -1.91 -3.52
CA ALA A 27 19.12 -2.23 -2.96
C ALA A 27 19.17 -1.61 -1.57
N SER A 28 18.44 -0.52 -1.40
CA SER A 28 18.24 0.12 -0.11
C SER A 28 17.65 -0.95 0.79
N ASP A 29 18.54 -1.59 1.54
CA ASP A 29 18.21 -2.31 2.76
C ASP A 29 17.44 -1.30 3.62
N GLY A 30 16.13 -1.51 3.72
CA GLY A 30 15.20 -0.57 4.36
C GLY A 30 14.48 0.38 3.40
N ILE A 31 13.71 -0.13 2.43
CA ILE A 31 12.44 0.55 2.12
C ILE A 31 11.44 0.15 3.21
N GLU A 32 11.67 0.65 4.42
CA GLU A 32 10.64 0.73 5.45
C GLU A 32 9.75 1.89 5.03
N ARG A 33 8.80 1.62 4.12
CA ARG A 33 7.77 2.60 3.78
C ARG A 33 6.80 2.59 4.96
N GLU A 34 7.04 3.46 5.94
CA GLU A 34 6.11 3.66 7.04
C GLU A 34 4.76 4.04 6.43
N LEU A 35 3.79 3.12 6.45
CA LEU A 35 2.42 3.43 6.08
C LEU A 35 1.86 4.28 7.23
N GLU A 36 1.94 5.60 7.05
CA GLU A 36 1.30 6.58 7.91
C GLU A 36 -0.18 6.20 8.03
N HIS A 37 -0.58 5.76 9.23
CA HIS A 37 -1.92 5.23 9.52
C HIS A 37 -3.00 6.33 9.53
N ASP A 38 -2.62 7.56 9.21
CA ASP A 38 -3.49 8.74 9.24
C ASP A 38 -4.57 8.71 8.15
N ASP A 39 -4.35 7.93 7.08
CA ASP A 39 -5.34 7.70 6.02
C ASP A 39 -6.29 6.53 6.31
N PHE A 40 -6.12 5.82 7.44
CA PHE A 40 -7.02 4.72 7.79
C PHE A 40 -8.40 5.28 8.19
N ASP A 41 -9.44 4.93 7.42
CA ASP A 41 -10.82 5.24 7.77
C ASP A 41 -11.45 4.09 8.60
N PRO A 42 -11.50 4.23 9.95
CA PRO A 42 -12.08 3.21 10.81
C PRO A 42 -13.59 3.05 10.58
N ILE A 43 -14.28 4.11 10.17
CA ILE A 43 -15.73 4.11 9.96
C ILE A 43 -16.05 3.41 8.65
N GLY A 44 -15.30 3.70 7.59
CA GLY A 44 -15.40 3.01 6.30
C GLY A 44 -15.14 1.52 6.43
N THR A 45 -14.08 1.14 7.16
CA THR A 45 -13.74 -0.26 7.43
C THR A 45 -14.82 -0.95 8.26
N LEU A 46 -15.32 -0.31 9.32
CA LEU A 46 -16.41 -0.84 10.14
C LEU A 46 -17.68 -1.06 9.31
N THR A 47 -18.00 -0.12 8.43
CA THR A 47 -19.15 -0.22 7.51
C THR A 47 -18.99 -1.41 6.58
N LEU A 48 -17.82 -1.61 5.99
CA LEU A 48 -17.53 -2.76 5.12
C LEU A 48 -17.72 -4.09 5.86
N ILE A 49 -17.15 -4.18 7.08
CA ILE A 49 -17.31 -5.36 7.95
C ILE A 49 -18.79 -5.60 8.28
N PHE A 50 -19.52 -4.54 8.62
CA PHE A 50 -20.93 -4.64 9.00
C PHE A 50 -21.80 -5.11 7.83
N VAL A 51 -21.60 -4.54 6.63
CA VAL A 51 -22.29 -4.99 5.41
C VAL A 51 -21.97 -6.46 5.13
N TYR A 52 -20.70 -6.85 5.21
CA TYR A 52 -20.28 -8.23 5.04
C TYR A 52 -20.96 -9.18 6.05
N PHE A 53 -20.97 -8.80 7.33
CA PHE A 53 -21.64 -9.56 8.39
C PHE A 53 -23.14 -9.70 8.13
N MET A 54 -23.79 -8.63 7.67
CA MET A 54 -25.21 -8.64 7.35
C MET A 54 -25.54 -9.61 6.21
N ILE A 55 -24.67 -9.71 5.19
CA ILE A 55 -24.79 -10.70 4.11
C ILE A 55 -24.67 -12.12 4.67
N LEU A 56 -23.69 -12.38 5.54
CA LEU A 56 -23.51 -13.69 6.17
C LEU A 56 -24.74 -14.08 7.00
N VAL A 57 -25.23 -13.19 7.86
CA VAL A 57 -26.43 -13.43 8.68
C VAL A 57 -27.64 -13.65 7.79
N SER A 58 -27.82 -12.85 6.74
CA SER A 58 -28.91 -13.03 5.79
C SER A 58 -28.86 -14.40 5.12
N MET A 59 -27.68 -14.84 4.65
CA MET A 59 -27.50 -16.15 4.06
C MET A 59 -27.73 -17.27 5.08
N TRP A 60 -27.24 -17.10 6.30
CA TRP A 60 -27.39 -18.06 7.39
C TRP A 60 -28.86 -18.25 7.78
N VAL A 61 -29.57 -17.14 8.00
CA VAL A 61 -31.02 -17.14 8.26
C VAL A 61 -31.78 -17.75 7.09
N PHE A 62 -31.43 -17.39 5.84
CA PHE A 62 -32.05 -17.97 4.66
C PHE A 62 -31.86 -19.48 4.57
N MET A 63 -30.65 -19.99 4.82
CA MET A 63 -30.37 -21.42 4.88
C MET A 63 -31.19 -22.11 5.97
N TYR A 64 -31.27 -21.50 7.16
CA TYR A 64 -32.16 -21.96 8.22
C TYR A 64 -33.61 -22.04 7.73
N PHE A 65 -34.16 -20.98 7.14
CA PHE A 65 -35.52 -21.00 6.58
C PHE A 65 -35.72 -22.12 5.54
N VAL A 66 -34.79 -22.29 4.60
CA VAL A 66 -34.85 -23.35 3.57
C VAL A 66 -34.83 -24.76 4.18
N GLU A 67 -34.10 -24.94 5.26
CA GLU A 67 -34.02 -26.22 5.97
C GLU A 67 -35.29 -26.50 6.78
N PHE A 68 -35.79 -25.53 7.54
CA PHE A 68 -36.84 -25.72 8.55
C PHE A 68 -38.29 -25.43 8.07
N LEU A 69 -38.53 -24.77 6.92
CA LEU A 69 -39.91 -24.51 6.42
C LEU A 69 -40.48 -25.61 5.52
N GLY A 70 -39.66 -26.54 5.02
CA GLY A 70 -40.09 -27.57 4.06
C GLY A 70 -39.73 -29.01 4.42
N ARG A 71 -38.88 -29.22 5.43
CA ARG A 71 -38.56 -30.52 6.01
C ARG A 71 -38.81 -30.41 7.51
N GLY A 72 -39.73 -31.25 8.03
CA GLY A 72 -40.07 -31.25 9.45
C GLY A 72 -38.83 -31.35 10.31
N ILE A 73 -38.85 -30.65 11.44
CA ILE A 73 -37.76 -30.54 12.42
C ILE A 73 -37.14 -31.92 12.68
N THR A 74 -36.02 -32.24 12.05
CA THR A 74 -35.15 -33.33 12.51
C THR A 74 -34.14 -32.68 13.44
N VAL A 75 -34.56 -32.46 14.68
CA VAL A 75 -33.64 -32.11 15.77
C VAL A 75 -32.80 -33.36 16.00
N VAL A 76 -31.53 -33.30 15.59
CA VAL A 76 -30.51 -34.23 16.10
C VAL A 76 -29.99 -33.59 17.39
N GLY A 77 -30.54 -34.06 18.50
CA GLY A 77 -30.18 -33.72 19.86
C GLY A 77 -30.53 -34.88 20.76
#